data_AF-A0A2M7SLL1-F1
#
_entry.id   AF-A0A2M7SLL1-F1
#
_cell.length_a   1.000
_cell.length_b   1.000
_cell.length_c   1.000
_cell.angle_alpha   90.00
_cell.angle_beta   90.00
_cell.angle_gamma   90.00
#
_symmetry.space_group_name_H-M   'P 1'
#
loop_
_entity.id
_entity.type
_entity.pdbx_description
1 polymer ?
#
loop_
_entity_poly.entity_id
_entity_poly.type
_entity_poly.pdbx_seq_one_letter_code
_entity_poly.pdbx_strand_id
1 'polypeptide(L)'
;MFKVEVLKEIEQLNKEYEANVKEVLKKFSIEEKETKTLSGLPLKPIYTPLDIKDNNYLEDISSPGLYPFTRGVTPAGYRTKEWTIRQVVGLGTAEETNGRLKYLFKQ
;
A
#
# COMPACT_ATOMS: atom_id res chain seq x y z
N MET A 1 -13.15 13.34 7.99
CA MET A 1 -13.38 12.08 8.72
C MET A 1 -14.81 11.63 8.52
N PHE A 2 -15.09 10.34 8.69
CA PHE A 2 -16.43 9.75 8.45
C PHE A 2 -17.41 10.18 9.55
N LYS A 3 -18.69 10.32 9.17
CA LYS A 3 -19.77 10.59 10.11
C LYS A 3 -20.01 9.37 11.01
N VAL A 4 -20.34 9.58 12.27
CA VAL A 4 -20.53 8.50 13.25
C VAL A 4 -21.67 7.57 12.85
N GLU A 5 -22.73 8.12 12.25
CA GLU A 5 -23.87 7.34 11.76
C GLU A 5 -23.43 6.34 10.67
N VAL A 6 -22.62 6.82 9.72
CA VAL A 6 -22.09 5.99 8.62
C VAL A 6 -21.15 4.90 9.17
N LEU A 7 -20.35 5.20 10.18
CA LEU A 7 -19.48 4.18 10.80
C LEU A 7 -20.29 3.07 11.47
N LYS A 8 -21.42 3.40 12.10
CA LYS A 8 -22.33 2.39 12.69
C LYS A 8 -22.98 1.51 11.63
N GLU A 9 -23.41 2.10 10.51
CA GLU A 9 -23.96 1.35 9.38
C GLU A 9 -22.93 0.37 8.81
N ILE A 10 -21.68 0.83 8.63
CA ILE A 10 -20.57 -0.01 8.16
C ILE A 10 -20.26 -1.12 9.17
N GLU A 11 -20.35 -0.85 10.47
CA GLU A 11 -20.13 -1.89 11.49
C GLU A 11 -21.18 -3.00 11.38
N GLN A 12 -22.44 -2.64 11.16
CA GLN A 12 -23.50 -3.61 10.96
C GLN A 12 -23.31 -4.40 9.67
N LEU A 13 -22.95 -3.73 8.57
CA LEU A 13 -22.66 -4.37 7.29
C LEU A 13 -21.48 -5.36 7.40
N ASN A 14 -20.43 -5.00 8.14
CA ASN A 14 -19.28 -5.87 8.35
C ASN A 14 -19.65 -7.14 9.15
N LYS A 15 -20.52 -7.01 10.16
CA LYS A 15 -21.03 -8.19 10.91
C LYS A 15 -21.83 -9.13 10.01
N GLU A 16 -22.65 -8.59 9.13
CA GLU A 16 -23.41 -9.38 8.15
C GLU A 16 -22.46 -10.08 7.16
N TYR A 17 -21.46 -9.36 6.65
CA TYR A 17 -20.42 -9.92 5.79
C TYR A 17 -19.69 -11.09 6.48
N GLU A 18 -19.23 -10.92 7.72
CA GLU A 18 -18.53 -11.98 8.46
C GLU A 18 -19.41 -13.22 8.69
N ALA A 19 -20.71 -13.03 8.96
CA ALA A 19 -21.67 -14.12 9.09
C ALA A 19 -21.81 -14.89 7.77
N ASN A 20 -22.02 -14.17 6.66
CA ASN A 20 -22.17 -14.76 5.33
C ASN A 20 -20.90 -15.53 4.91
N VAL A 21 -19.71 -14.99 5.18
CA VAL A 21 -18.44 -15.66 4.91
C VAL A 21 -18.33 -16.97 5.69
N LYS A 22 -18.67 -16.97 6.98
CA LYS A 22 -18.65 -18.19 7.81
C LYS A 22 -19.61 -19.25 7.29
N GLU A 23 -20.80 -18.86 6.84
CA GLU A 23 -21.75 -19.79 6.22
C GLU A 23 -21.21 -20.41 4.93
N VAL A 24 -20.60 -19.60 4.07
CA VAL A 24 -20.00 -20.06 2.81
C VAL A 24 -18.82 -20.99 3.07
N LEU A 25 -17.89 -20.62 3.96
CA LEU A 25 -16.75 -21.46 4.32
C LEU A 25 -17.20 -22.80 4.89
N LYS A 26 -18.22 -22.79 5.76
CA LYS A 26 -18.83 -24.01 6.31
C LYS A 26 -19.46 -24.88 5.21
N LYS A 27 -20.16 -24.27 4.25
CA LYS A 27 -20.79 -24.98 3.12
C LYS A 27 -19.77 -25.73 2.27
N PHE A 28 -18.57 -25.17 2.10
CA PHE A 28 -17.50 -25.78 1.31
C PHE A 28 -16.48 -26.56 2.14
N SER A 29 -16.69 -26.71 3.45
CA SER A 29 -15.75 -27.35 4.39
C SER A 29 -14.34 -26.76 4.30
N ILE A 30 -14.25 -25.44 4.09
CA ILE A 30 -12.98 -24.70 4.01
C ILE A 30 -12.69 -24.10 5.38
N GLU A 31 -11.49 -24.35 5.90
CA GLU A 31 -11.01 -23.71 7.12
C GLU A 31 -10.59 -22.26 6.85
N GLU A 32 -10.99 -21.35 7.74
CA GLU A 32 -10.51 -19.98 7.72
C GLU A 32 -9.02 -19.96 8.08
N LYS A 33 -8.19 -19.46 7.16
CA LYS A 33 -6.74 -19.34 7.37
C LYS A 33 -6.35 -17.89 7.58
N GLU A 34 -5.57 -17.65 8.61
CA GLU A 34 -4.96 -16.35 8.86
C GLU A 34 -4.00 -16.02 7.71
N THR A 35 -4.29 -14.94 6.99
CA THR A 35 -3.42 -14.47 5.90
C THR A 35 -2.44 -13.44 6.48
N LYS A 36 -1.15 -13.55 6.13
CA LYS A 36 -0.11 -12.63 6.59
C LYS A 36 0.68 -12.06 5.42
N THR A 37 1.21 -10.85 5.57
CA THR A 37 2.21 -10.30 4.66
C THR A 37 3.51 -11.10 4.74
N LEU A 38 4.44 -10.87 3.80
CA LEU A 38 5.80 -11.42 3.88
C LEU A 38 6.56 -11.00 5.15
N SER A 39 6.19 -9.86 5.74
CA SER A 39 6.73 -9.37 7.01
C SER A 39 5.98 -9.89 8.25
N GLY A 40 4.96 -10.74 8.07
CA GLY A 40 4.21 -11.34 9.18
C GLY A 40 3.03 -10.53 9.71
N LEU A 41 2.67 -9.41 9.08
CA LEU A 41 1.50 -8.62 9.50
C LEU A 41 0.20 -9.33 9.13
N PRO A 42 -0.78 -9.45 10.04
CA PRO A 42 -2.06 -10.08 9.74
C PRO A 42 -2.85 -9.22 8.74
N LEU A 43 -3.45 -9.89 7.76
CA LEU A 43 -4.28 -9.28 6.73
C LEU A 43 -5.75 -9.63 6.95
N LYS A 44 -6.58 -8.60 6.96
CA LYS A 44 -8.04 -8.77 6.96
C LYS A 44 -8.51 -9.09 5.52
N PRO A 45 -9.58 -9.90 5.35
CA PRO A 45 -10.15 -10.17 4.04
C PRO A 45 -10.66 -8.90 3.33
N ILE A 46 -11.16 -7.94 4.10
CA ILE A 46 -11.61 -6.63 3.63
C ILE A 46 -11.15 -5.54 4.61
N TYR A 47 -10.94 -4.34 4.09
CA TYR A 47 -10.68 -3.13 4.87
C TYR A 47 -11.75 -2.09 4.57
N THR A 48 -12.19 -1.40 5.60
CA THR A 48 -13.33 -0.49 5.60
C THR A 48 -12.99 0.83 6.27
N PRO A 49 -13.84 1.86 6.16
CA PRO A 49 -13.66 3.10 6.91
C PRO A 49 -13.46 2.94 8.42
N LEU A 50 -13.93 1.84 9.03
CA LEU A 50 -13.69 1.54 10.44
C LEU A 50 -12.20 1.28 10.75
N ASP A 51 -11.44 0.79 9.78
CA ASP A 51 -10.02 0.45 9.95
C ASP A 51 -9.11 1.68 9.95
N ILE A 52 -9.63 2.83 9.53
CA ILE A 52 -8.91 4.12 9.50
C ILE A 52 -9.63 5.20 10.32
N LYS A 53 -10.61 4.82 11.14
CA LYS A 53 -11.44 5.78 11.89
C LYS A 53 -10.63 6.63 12.88
N ASP A 54 -9.55 6.05 13.41
CA ASP A 54 -8.68 6.67 14.43
C ASP A 54 -7.49 7.42 13.80
N ASN A 55 -7.31 7.35 12.47
CA ASN A 55 -6.23 8.07 11.79
C ASN A 55 -6.53 9.58 11.73
N ASN A 56 -5.55 10.41 12.10
CA ASN A 56 -5.64 11.85 11.95
C ASN A 56 -5.11 12.27 10.57
N TYR A 57 -6.02 12.60 9.65
CA TYR A 57 -5.63 13.02 8.29
C TYR A 57 -4.61 14.16 8.28
N LEU A 58 -4.74 15.13 9.19
CA LEU A 58 -3.87 16.32 9.18
C LEU A 58 -2.47 16.03 9.74
N GLU A 59 -2.35 15.09 10.68
CA GLU A 59 -1.09 14.78 11.35
C GLU A 59 -0.37 13.59 10.72
N ASP A 60 -1.09 12.55 10.30
CA ASP A 60 -0.53 11.28 9.85
C ASP A 60 -0.40 11.17 8.32
N ILE A 61 -1.25 11.84 7.55
CA ILE A 61 -1.35 11.68 6.09
C ILE A 61 -0.94 12.96 5.36
N SER A 62 -1.61 14.07 5.67
CA SER A 62 -1.42 15.40 5.11
C SER A 62 -1.46 15.47 3.57
N SER A 63 -1.08 16.62 3.03
CA SER A 63 -0.89 16.84 1.59
C SER A 63 0.53 16.47 1.14
N PRO A 64 0.73 16.03 -0.12
CA PRO A 64 2.06 15.75 -0.64
C PRO A 64 2.95 17.00 -0.57
N GLY A 65 4.23 16.82 -0.26
CA GLY A 65 5.20 17.90 -0.07
C GLY A 65 5.07 18.68 1.24
N LEU A 66 4.15 18.30 2.12
CA LEU A 66 4.02 18.83 3.49
C LEU A 66 4.24 17.71 4.50
N TYR A 67 4.74 18.08 5.70
CA TYR A 67 4.87 17.14 6.81
C TYR A 67 3.53 16.42 7.09
N PRO A 68 3.51 15.10 7.38
CA PRO A 68 4.65 14.19 7.61
C PRO A 68 5.20 13.53 6.33
N PHE A 69 4.87 14.06 5.15
CA PHE A 69 5.32 13.55 3.85
C PHE A 69 4.87 12.13 3.51
N THR A 70 3.84 11.60 4.18
CA THR A 70 3.26 10.27 3.92
C THR A 70 2.82 10.11 2.47
N ARG A 71 2.39 11.20 1.82
CA ARG A 71 1.99 11.21 0.39
C ARG A 71 3.13 11.58 -0.58
N GLY A 72 4.37 11.64 -0.09
CA GLY A 72 5.56 12.00 -0.85
C GLY A 72 6.13 13.36 -0.48
N VAL A 73 7.43 13.53 -0.75
CA VAL A 73 8.21 14.73 -0.36
C VAL A 73 8.07 15.91 -1.33
N THR A 74 7.54 15.70 -2.54
CA THR A 74 7.32 16.77 -3.52
C THR A 74 5.82 17.06 -3.69
N PRO A 75 5.40 18.33 -3.76
CA PRO A 75 3.98 18.67 -3.91
C PRO A 75 3.31 18.10 -5.16
N ALA A 76 4.02 18.09 -6.29
CA ALA A 76 3.51 17.59 -7.56
C ALA A 76 3.85 16.11 -7.83
N GLY A 77 4.56 15.43 -6.92
CA GLY A 77 5.01 14.06 -7.11
C GLY A 77 5.79 13.90 -8.42
N TYR A 78 5.42 12.88 -9.20
CA TYR A 78 6.02 12.58 -10.50
C TYR A 78 5.40 13.34 -11.69
N ARG A 79 4.47 14.27 -11.45
CA ARG A 79 3.87 15.08 -12.54
C ARG A 79 4.85 16.11 -13.11
N THR A 80 5.88 16.49 -12.35
CA THR A 80 6.93 17.44 -12.78
C THR A 80 8.22 16.75 -13.17
N LYS A 81 8.59 15.68 -12.46
CA LYS A 81 9.80 14.90 -12.73
C LYS A 81 9.54 13.45 -12.35
N GLU A 82 9.72 12.54 -13.29
CA GLU A 82 9.61 11.10 -13.05
C GLU A 82 10.70 10.59 -12.09
N TRP A 83 10.50 9.39 -11.55
CA TRP A 83 11.54 8.75 -10.75
C TRP A 83 12.78 8.48 -11.61
N THR A 84 13.96 8.57 -11.00
CA THR A 84 15.20 8.26 -11.73
C THR A 84 15.29 6.76 -11.96
N ILE A 85 15.32 6.34 -13.22
CA ILE A 85 15.63 4.95 -13.58
C ILE A 85 17.12 4.73 -13.30
N ARG A 86 17.43 3.94 -12.25
CA ARG A 86 18.81 3.56 -11.90
C ARG A 86 18.98 2.07 -12.10
N GLN A 87 19.47 1.70 -13.28
CA GLN A 87 19.87 0.32 -13.55
C GLN A 87 21.13 0.01 -12.75
N VAL A 88 21.11 -1.12 -12.03
CA VAL A 88 22.34 -1.64 -11.42
C VAL A 88 23.17 -2.23 -12.55
N VAL A 89 24.31 -1.60 -12.84
CA VAL A 89 25.22 -2.00 -13.91
C VAL A 89 26.59 -2.18 -13.30
N GLY A 90 27.15 -3.37 -13.47
CA GLY A 90 28.51 -3.73 -13.09
C GLY A 90 28.96 -4.91 -13.95
N LEU A 91 30.18 -4.83 -14.46
CA LEU A 91 30.79 -5.90 -15.25
C LEU A 91 32.30 -5.90 -15.00
N GLY A 92 32.80 -6.98 -14.40
CA GLY A 92 34.24 -7.24 -14.25
C GLY A 92 35.02 -6.06 -13.68
N THR A 93 35.87 -5.47 -14.52
CA THR A 93 36.77 -4.36 -14.22
C THR A 93 36.08 -2.98 -14.31
N ALA A 94 36.76 -1.94 -13.83
CA ALA A 94 36.26 -0.57 -13.91
C ALA A 94 36.07 -0.12 -15.37
N GLU A 95 36.98 -0.51 -16.26
CA GLU A 95 36.97 -0.20 -17.68
C GLU A 95 35.78 -0.87 -18.39
N GLU A 96 35.51 -2.13 -18.10
CA GLU A 96 34.38 -2.89 -18.65
C GLU A 96 33.04 -2.33 -18.20
N THR A 97 32.92 -2.00 -16.91
CA THR A 97 31.73 -1.33 -16.36
C THR A 97 31.52 0.05 -17.01
N ASN A 98 32.60 0.84 -17.18
CA ASN A 98 32.52 2.15 -17.85
C ASN A 98 32.07 2.00 -19.30
N GLY A 99 32.59 1.01 -20.02
CA GLY A 99 32.18 0.68 -21.39
C GLY A 99 30.69 0.35 -21.46
N ARG A 100 30.18 -0.47 -20.55
CA ARG A 100 28.77 -0.85 -20.48
C ARG A 100 27.86 0.34 -20.15
N LEU A 101 28.25 1.20 -19.20
CA LEU A 101 27.50 2.42 -18.87
C LEU A 101 27.38 3.36 -20.07
N LYS A 102 28.49 3.62 -20.78
CA LYS A 102 28.49 4.45 -21.99
C LYS A 102 27.60 3.86 -23.09
N TYR A 103 27.54 2.54 -23.23
CA TYR A 103 26.63 1.88 -24.17
C TYR A 103 25.17 2.13 -23.78
N LEU A 104 24.81 1.96 -22.50
CA LEU A 104 23.45 2.12 -22.01
C LEU A 104 22.95 3.56 -22.09
N PHE A 105 23.81 4.56 -21.91
CA PHE A 105 23.42 5.98 -22.02
C PHE A 105 23.31 6.50 -23.46
N LYS A 106 23.73 5.72 -24.46
CA LYS A 106 23.60 6.08 -25.89
C LYS A 106 22.28 5.61 -26.52
N GLN A 107 21.51 4.80 -25.80
CA GLN A 107 20.15 4.37 -26.19
C GLN A 107 19.12 5.33 -25.60
#